data_AF-A0A6A6KPY9-F1
#
_entry.id   AF-A0A6A6KPY9-F1
#
_cell.length_a   1.000
_cell.length_b   1.000
_cell.length_c   1.000
_cell.angle_alpha   90.00
_cell.angle_beta   90.00
_cell.angle_gamma   90.00
#
_symmetry.space_group_name_H-M   'P 1'
#
loop_
_entity.id
_entity.type
_entity.pdbx_description
1 polymer ?
#
loop_
_entity_poly.entity_id
_entity_poly.type
_entity_poly.pdbx_seq_one_letter_code
_entity_poly.pdbx_strand_id
1 'polypeptide(L)'
;MRSSLSLTIPTCETVKLWLFGNPTRKLAIDCPIGLTYDPSSPIYDGVVSHCKILHGRYLATPWLSSPHFQTCFLNFFGRPPAFSYRRQIYHASDGGIIALDWLMHSDVMGGSFLMNNPISKDDKIPIVVIIPGLTSDSAAAYVKHLAFNMAKRGWNVVVSNHRGLGGVSITSDCFYNAGWTEDIRVVINYLHHEYPKAPLFAVGTSIGANILVKYLGEDGERTHVAGAVALCNPWDLMVSVLA
;
A
#
# COMPACT_ATOMS: atom_id res chain seq x y z
N MET A 1 23.11 13.39 27.58
CA MET A 1 23.60 12.06 27.18
C MET A 1 22.69 11.54 26.09
N ARG A 2 23.20 11.46 24.86
CA ARG A 2 22.47 10.98 23.70
C ARG A 2 22.57 9.46 23.67
N SER A 3 21.44 8.77 23.79
CA SER A 3 21.36 7.34 23.48
C SER A 3 20.42 7.18 22.30
N SER A 4 20.99 7.21 21.10
CA SER A 4 20.37 6.73 19.87
C SER A 4 20.48 5.20 19.86
N LEU A 5 19.35 4.51 19.90
CA LEU A 5 19.27 3.11 19.50
C LEU A 5 18.55 3.05 18.16
N SER A 6 19.31 3.34 17.11
CA SER A 6 18.97 2.89 15.77
C SER A 6 19.23 1.39 15.73
N LEU A 7 18.19 0.57 15.58
CA LEU A 7 18.39 -0.79 15.11
C LEU A 7 18.63 -0.70 13.60
N THR A 8 19.86 -0.34 13.24
CA THR A 8 20.34 -0.40 11.87
C THR A 8 20.49 -1.88 11.54
N ILE A 9 19.52 -2.45 10.84
CA ILE A 9 19.75 -3.66 10.07
C ILE A 9 20.60 -3.23 8.88
N PRO A 10 21.86 -3.67 8.76
CA PRO A 10 22.66 -3.37 7.61
C PRO A 10 22.07 -4.20 6.46
N THR A 11 21.28 -3.56 5.60
CA THR A 11 20.79 -3.96 4.26
C THR A 11 19.30 -3.75 4.11
N CYS A 12 18.96 -2.77 3.26
CA CYS A 12 17.71 -2.53 2.55
C CYS A 12 16.53 -3.46 2.86
N GLU A 13 15.70 -3.09 3.83
CA GLU A 13 14.24 -3.27 3.83
C GLU A 13 13.69 -2.72 5.16
N THR A 14 13.35 -1.44 5.18
CA THR A 14 12.66 -0.85 6.35
C THR A 14 11.15 -1.00 6.14
N VAL A 15 10.52 -1.93 6.87
CA VAL A 15 9.07 -1.88 7.08
C VAL A 15 8.80 -0.71 8.04
N LYS A 16 8.61 0.49 7.50
CA LYS A 16 8.15 1.64 8.28
C LYS A 16 6.63 1.56 8.36
N LEU A 17 6.12 1.17 9.52
CA LEU A 17 4.71 1.27 9.81
C LEU A 17 4.40 2.72 10.20
N TRP A 18 3.50 3.35 9.45
CA TRP A 18 3.04 4.70 9.71
C TRP A 18 1.66 4.62 10.34
N LEU A 19 1.52 5.19 11.53
CA LEU A 19 0.24 5.25 12.20
C LEU A 19 -0.05 6.71 12.46
N PHE A 20 -0.97 7.28 11.69
CA PHE A 20 -1.42 8.64 11.88
C PHE A 20 -2.39 8.66 13.06
N GLY A 21 -1.94 9.22 14.18
CA GLY A 21 -2.74 9.46 15.37
C GLY A 21 -3.04 10.94 15.55
N ASN A 22 -4.31 11.32 15.36
CA ASN A 22 -5.11 12.46 15.87
C ASN A 22 -4.46 13.86 16.20
N PRO A 23 -5.22 14.98 16.15
CA PRO A 23 -5.28 15.90 15.01
C PRO A 23 -5.24 17.38 15.49
N THR A 24 -4.10 18.09 15.48
CA THR A 24 -4.14 19.51 15.91
C THR A 24 -3.18 20.47 15.22
N ARG A 25 -2.47 20.07 14.16
CA ARG A 25 -1.59 21.01 13.46
C ARG A 25 -1.90 21.06 11.98
N LYS A 26 -2.57 22.15 11.58
CA LYS A 26 -2.59 22.67 10.21
C LYS A 26 -1.17 22.55 9.63
N LEU A 27 -0.99 21.66 8.66
CA LEU A 27 0.21 21.64 7.84
C LEU A 27 0.14 22.86 6.93
N ALA A 28 0.86 23.91 7.30
CA ALA A 28 1.14 25.04 6.42
C ALA A 28 2.03 24.56 5.28
N ILE A 29 1.72 25.02 4.07
CA ILE A 29 2.27 24.55 2.77
C ILE A 29 3.80 24.77 2.65
N ASP A 30 4.42 25.54 3.56
CA ASP A 30 5.87 25.84 3.57
C ASP A 30 6.66 25.21 4.72
N CYS A 31 6.08 24.30 5.52
CA CYS A 31 6.87 23.57 6.53
C CYS A 31 7.57 22.36 5.90
N PRO A 32 8.89 22.17 6.07
CA PRO A 32 9.55 20.93 5.70
C PRO A 32 8.83 19.79 6.43
N ILE A 33 8.35 18.80 5.69
CA ILE A 33 7.65 17.64 6.25
C ILE A 33 8.64 16.92 7.17
N GLY A 34 8.50 17.18 8.47
CA GLY A 34 9.35 16.62 9.51
C GLY A 34 8.88 15.21 9.85
N LEU A 35 9.73 14.23 9.57
CA LEU A 35 9.52 12.83 9.94
C LEU A 35 9.68 12.72 11.47
N THR A 36 8.56 12.71 12.19
CA THR A 36 8.58 12.64 13.66
C THR A 36 8.32 11.19 14.09
N TYR A 37 9.35 10.58 14.68
CA TYR A 37 9.21 9.29 15.35
C TYR A 37 8.87 9.53 16.81
N ASP A 38 7.66 9.12 17.23
CA ASP A 38 7.23 9.20 18.61
C ASP A 38 7.09 7.78 19.21
N PRO A 39 8.13 7.28 19.90
CA PRO A 39 8.08 5.98 20.55
C PRO A 39 7.15 5.95 21.77
N SER A 40 6.67 7.11 22.25
CA SER A 40 5.73 7.21 23.36
C SER A 40 4.27 7.29 22.89
N SER A 41 4.03 7.22 21.58
CA SER A 41 2.69 7.24 21.03
C SER A 41 1.93 5.96 21.45
N PRO A 42 0.75 6.07 22.07
CA PRO A 42 -0.07 4.91 22.42
C PRO A 42 -0.41 4.02 21.22
N ILE A 43 -0.45 4.63 20.03
CA ILE A 43 -0.72 3.93 18.78
C ILE A 43 0.52 3.13 18.33
N TYR A 44 1.72 3.70 18.49
CA TYR A 44 2.98 2.98 18.24
C TYR A 44 3.07 1.76 19.15
N ASP A 45 2.92 1.95 20.47
CA ASP A 45 2.96 0.86 21.45
C ASP A 45 1.88 -0.19 21.17
N GLY A 46 0.68 0.27 20.83
CA GLY A 46 -0.44 -0.56 20.43
C GLY A 46 -0.10 -1.49 19.26
N VAL A 47 0.54 -1.00 18.21
CA VAL A 47 0.87 -1.89 17.07
C VAL A 47 2.13 -2.69 17.30
N VAL A 48 3.19 -2.08 17.84
CA VAL A 48 4.46 -2.78 18.07
C VAL A 48 4.23 -3.98 18.99
N SER A 49 3.49 -3.82 20.09
CA SER A 49 3.18 -4.91 21.03
C SER A 49 2.49 -6.12 20.38
N HIS A 50 1.72 -5.92 19.31
CA HIS A 50 1.06 -6.99 18.57
C HIS A 50 1.93 -7.58 17.45
N CYS A 51 3.01 -6.90 17.05
CA CYS A 51 3.94 -7.32 16.03
C CYS A 51 5.15 -8.05 16.62
N LYS A 52 5.00 -9.35 16.91
CA LYS A 52 6.08 -10.20 17.45
C LYS A 52 7.37 -10.17 16.61
N ILE A 53 7.24 -10.00 15.29
CA ILE A 53 8.38 -9.94 14.35
C ILE A 53 9.27 -8.72 14.63
N LEU A 54 8.69 -7.58 15.03
CA LEU A 54 9.45 -6.35 15.30
C LEU A 54 10.32 -6.45 16.57
N HIS A 55 10.03 -7.40 17.45
CA HIS A 55 10.80 -7.64 18.66
C HIS A 55 11.96 -8.62 18.45
N GLY A 56 11.98 -9.32 17.31
CA GLY A 56 13.04 -10.27 16.97
C GLY A 56 14.27 -9.59 16.36
N ARG A 57 15.43 -10.24 16.46
CA ARG A 57 16.59 -9.85 15.65
C ARG A 57 16.34 -10.28 14.20
N TYR A 58 16.39 -9.33 13.27
CA TYR A 58 16.43 -9.66 11.86
C TYR A 58 17.80 -10.27 11.52
N LEU A 59 17.77 -11.44 10.91
CA LEU A 59 18.94 -12.08 10.33
C LEU A 59 18.65 -12.27 8.85
N ALA A 60 19.40 -11.57 8.00
CA ALA A 60 19.30 -11.81 6.57
C ALA A 60 19.60 -13.29 6.29
N THR A 61 18.80 -13.91 5.43
CA THR A 61 19.00 -15.31 5.03
C THR A 61 20.43 -15.44 4.48
N PRO A 62 21.32 -16.29 5.05
CA PRO A 62 22.76 -16.22 4.78
C PRO A 62 23.17 -16.33 3.30
N TRP A 63 22.41 -17.06 2.49
CA TRP A 63 22.63 -17.21 1.03
C TRP A 63 21.97 -16.11 0.17
N LEU A 64 21.28 -15.16 0.80
CA LEU A 64 20.58 -14.05 0.18
C LEU A 64 21.01 -12.73 0.86
N SER A 65 22.30 -12.59 1.14
CA SER A 65 22.86 -11.47 1.91
C SER A 65 22.92 -10.14 1.16
N SER A 66 22.63 -10.13 -0.15
CA SER A 66 22.60 -8.91 -0.95
C SER A 66 21.15 -8.44 -1.24
N PRO A 67 20.84 -7.15 -1.02
CA PRO A 67 19.52 -6.55 -1.27
C PRO A 67 18.97 -6.80 -2.67
N HIS A 68 19.84 -6.72 -3.68
CA HIS A 68 19.44 -6.91 -5.08
C HIS A 68 19.04 -8.36 -5.34
N PHE A 69 19.78 -9.32 -4.75
CA PHE A 69 19.41 -10.73 -4.83
C PHE A 69 18.13 -11.02 -4.04
N GLN A 70 17.89 -10.37 -2.89
CA GLN A 70 16.61 -10.49 -2.16
C GLN A 70 15.42 -10.05 -3.04
N THR A 71 15.57 -8.89 -3.69
CA THR A 71 14.55 -8.33 -4.59
C THR A 71 14.32 -9.23 -5.80
N CYS A 72 15.38 -9.69 -6.47
CA CYS A 72 15.27 -10.59 -7.62
C CYS A 72 14.69 -11.96 -7.22
N PHE A 73 15.17 -12.55 -6.12
CA PHE A 73 14.76 -13.88 -5.70
C PHE A 73 13.26 -13.97 -5.41
N LEU A 74 12.68 -12.97 -4.73
CA LEU A 74 11.24 -12.95 -4.47
C LEU A 74 10.41 -12.78 -5.75
N ASN A 75 10.93 -12.04 -6.74
CA ASN A 75 10.29 -11.91 -8.05
C ASN A 75 10.30 -13.25 -8.83
N PHE A 76 11.41 -14.00 -8.79
CA PHE A 76 11.54 -15.25 -9.56
C PHE A 76 11.02 -16.51 -8.82
N PHE A 77 11.07 -16.54 -7.49
CA PHE A 77 10.80 -17.74 -6.69
C PHE A 77 9.70 -17.56 -5.63
N GLY A 78 8.96 -16.45 -5.66
CA GLY A 78 8.00 -16.07 -4.63
C GLY A 78 6.79 -16.99 -4.44
N ARG A 79 6.57 -18.02 -5.29
CA ARG A 79 5.45 -18.98 -5.21
C ARG A 79 4.11 -18.33 -4.79
N PRO A 80 3.56 -17.44 -5.64
CA PRO A 80 2.34 -16.71 -5.28
C PRO A 80 1.14 -17.66 -5.14
N PRO A 81 0.19 -17.36 -4.24
CA PRO A 81 -1.04 -18.14 -4.12
C PRO A 81 -1.84 -18.10 -5.43
N ALA A 82 -2.56 -19.20 -5.69
CA ALA A 82 -3.42 -19.33 -6.86
C ALA A 82 -4.82 -18.80 -6.55
N PHE A 83 -5.18 -17.69 -7.19
CA PHE A 83 -6.51 -17.09 -7.18
C PHE A 83 -6.62 -16.18 -8.42
N SER A 84 -7.85 -15.77 -8.74
CA SER A 84 -8.13 -14.84 -9.83
C SER A 84 -8.72 -13.55 -9.26
N TYR A 85 -8.29 -12.41 -9.81
CA TYR A 85 -8.91 -11.13 -9.49
C TYR A 85 -10.18 -10.91 -10.32
N ARG A 86 -11.15 -10.20 -9.74
CA ARG A 86 -12.24 -9.58 -10.49
C ARG A 86 -11.81 -8.19 -10.94
N ARG A 87 -11.61 -8.01 -12.24
CA ARG A 87 -11.22 -6.71 -12.79
C ARG A 87 -12.42 -5.77 -12.93
N GLN A 88 -12.21 -4.53 -12.51
CA GLN A 88 -13.05 -3.39 -12.76
C GLN A 88 -12.22 -2.30 -13.45
N ILE A 89 -12.79 -1.66 -14.47
CA ILE A 89 -12.16 -0.54 -15.15
C ILE A 89 -12.69 0.76 -14.57
N TYR A 90 -11.78 1.60 -14.10
CA TYR A 90 -12.08 2.96 -13.67
C TYR A 90 -11.62 3.94 -14.76
N HIS A 91 -12.55 4.80 -15.19
CA HIS A 91 -12.28 5.85 -16.16
C HIS A 91 -12.02 7.16 -15.42
N ALA A 92 -10.80 7.68 -15.54
CA ALA A 92 -10.46 8.99 -15.04
C ALA A 92 -11.06 10.09 -15.92
N SER A 93 -11.25 11.29 -15.36
CA SER A 93 -11.87 12.42 -16.05
C SER A 93 -11.08 12.93 -17.25
N ASP A 94 -9.78 12.64 -17.30
CA ASP A 94 -8.88 12.95 -18.41
C ASP A 94 -8.87 11.88 -19.52
N GLY A 95 -9.79 10.91 -19.46
CA GLY A 95 -9.87 9.79 -20.40
C GLY A 95 -8.90 8.64 -20.09
N GLY A 96 -8.11 8.76 -19.03
CA GLY A 96 -7.21 7.71 -18.57
C GLY A 96 -7.96 6.49 -18.03
N ILE A 97 -7.33 5.32 -18.14
CA ILE A 97 -7.86 4.06 -17.62
C ILE A 97 -6.98 3.56 -16.47
N ILE A 98 -7.64 3.21 -15.36
CA ILE A 98 -7.05 2.57 -14.19
C ILE A 98 -7.73 1.21 -14.00
N ALA A 99 -6.95 0.14 -13.97
CA ALA A 99 -7.46 -1.20 -13.70
C ALA A 99 -7.50 -1.46 -12.18
N LEU A 100 -8.70 -1.67 -11.65
CA LEU A 100 -8.94 -2.07 -10.27
C LEU A 100 -9.14 -3.58 -10.21
N ASP A 101 -8.18 -4.30 -9.64
CA ASP A 101 -8.22 -5.76 -9.53
C ASP A 101 -8.64 -6.17 -8.12
N TRP A 102 -9.86 -6.69 -8.00
CA TRP A 102 -10.48 -7.03 -6.73
C TRP A 102 -10.25 -8.48 -6.32
N LEU A 103 -9.93 -8.69 -5.05
CA LEU A 103 -9.96 -10.00 -4.39
C LEU A 103 -10.82 -9.88 -3.13
N MET A 104 -11.96 -10.56 -3.13
CA MET A 104 -12.88 -10.52 -1.99
C MET A 104 -12.45 -11.54 -0.94
N HIS A 105 -12.75 -11.25 0.32
CA HIS A 105 -12.52 -12.23 1.38
C HIS A 105 -13.32 -13.54 1.14
N SER A 106 -14.49 -13.43 0.52
CA SER A 106 -15.34 -14.57 0.15
C SER A 106 -14.67 -15.50 -0.85
N ASP A 107 -13.88 -14.95 -1.78
CA ASP A 107 -13.17 -15.72 -2.82
C ASP A 107 -12.07 -16.61 -2.24
N VAL A 108 -11.57 -16.26 -1.05
CA VAL A 108 -10.49 -16.97 -0.35
C VAL A 108 -11.00 -17.87 0.78
N MET A 109 -12.03 -17.42 1.52
CA MET A 109 -12.51 -18.11 2.73
C MET A 109 -13.69 -19.04 2.47
N GLY A 110 -14.51 -18.75 1.46
CA GLY A 110 -15.62 -19.59 1.06
C GLY A 110 -15.19 -20.50 -0.08
N GLY A 111 -15.10 -21.82 0.14
CA GLY A 111 -14.89 -22.81 -0.91
C GLY A 111 -16.03 -22.92 -1.94
N SER A 112 -16.84 -21.86 -2.11
CA SER A 112 -17.95 -21.83 -3.03
C SER A 112 -17.54 -21.16 -4.33
N PHE A 113 -17.45 -21.99 -5.36
CA PHE A 113 -17.67 -21.58 -6.73
C PHE A 113 -18.89 -20.65 -6.80
N LEU A 114 -18.75 -19.52 -7.50
CA LEU A 114 -19.84 -18.72 -8.07
C LEU A 114 -20.80 -18.05 -7.08
N MET A 115 -20.38 -16.99 -6.41
CA MET A 115 -21.28 -15.85 -6.19
C MET A 115 -20.58 -14.56 -6.57
N ASN A 116 -20.88 -14.09 -7.78
CA ASN A 116 -20.44 -12.79 -8.32
C ASN A 116 -21.19 -11.62 -7.64
N ASN A 117 -21.53 -11.77 -6.35
CA ASN A 117 -22.35 -10.79 -5.67
C ASN A 117 -21.56 -9.49 -5.53
N PRO A 118 -22.07 -8.37 -6.05
CA PRO A 118 -21.44 -7.08 -5.83
C PRO A 118 -21.39 -6.80 -4.33
N ILE A 119 -20.32 -6.12 -3.88
CA ILE A 119 -20.24 -5.60 -2.52
C ILE A 119 -21.46 -4.70 -2.32
N SER A 120 -22.22 -4.95 -1.25
CA SER A 120 -23.35 -4.08 -0.91
C SER A 120 -22.83 -2.72 -0.47
N LYS A 121 -23.50 -1.62 -0.84
CA LYS A 121 -23.16 -0.27 -0.35
C LYS A 121 -23.26 -0.16 1.17
N ASP A 122 -24.03 -1.05 1.80
CA ASP A 122 -24.20 -1.13 3.24
C ASP A 122 -23.18 -2.03 3.95
N ASP A 123 -22.27 -2.66 3.19
CA ASP A 123 -21.24 -3.52 3.74
C ASP A 123 -20.25 -2.72 4.59
N LYS A 124 -19.84 -3.32 5.71
CA LYS A 124 -18.89 -2.75 6.68
C LYS A 124 -17.54 -3.44 6.65
N ILE A 125 -17.37 -4.44 5.78
CA ILE A 125 -16.10 -5.15 5.62
C ILE A 125 -15.03 -4.15 5.15
N PRO A 126 -13.87 -4.05 5.83
CA PRO A 126 -12.80 -3.15 5.43
C PRO A 126 -12.31 -3.42 4.01
N ILE A 127 -11.99 -2.36 3.28
CA ILE A 127 -11.39 -2.43 1.95
C ILE A 127 -9.95 -1.93 2.01
N VAL A 128 -9.00 -2.73 1.52
CA VAL A 128 -7.59 -2.37 1.40
C VAL A 128 -7.27 -2.05 -0.05
N VAL A 129 -6.85 -0.81 -0.30
CA VAL A 129 -6.30 -0.37 -1.59
C VAL A 129 -4.81 -0.64 -1.61
N ILE A 130 -4.35 -1.54 -2.47
CA ILE A 130 -2.93 -1.80 -2.71
C ILE A 130 -2.47 -0.94 -3.89
N ILE A 131 -1.39 -0.19 -3.70
CA ILE A 131 -0.73 0.64 -4.70
C ILE A 131 0.61 -0.01 -5.04
N PRO A 132 0.74 -0.70 -6.20
CA PRO A 132 1.95 -1.40 -6.56
C PRO A 132 3.18 -0.50 -6.73
N GLY A 133 4.34 -1.14 -6.70
CA GLY A 133 5.64 -0.53 -7.03
C GLY A 133 5.81 -0.21 -8.51
N LEU A 134 7.00 0.29 -8.86
CA LEU A 134 7.35 0.65 -10.23
C LEU A 134 7.31 -0.59 -11.12
N THR A 135 6.73 -0.48 -12.33
CA THR A 135 6.63 -1.59 -13.30
C THR A 135 5.96 -2.85 -12.77
N SER A 136 5.21 -2.74 -11.67
CA SER A 136 4.50 -3.85 -11.03
C SER A 136 2.99 -3.69 -11.20
N ASP A 137 2.30 -4.81 -11.16
CA ASP A 137 0.84 -4.86 -11.19
C ASP A 137 0.31 -5.90 -10.19
N SER A 138 -1.00 -6.16 -10.26
CA SER A 138 -1.70 -7.15 -9.46
C SER A 138 -1.16 -8.58 -9.58
N ALA A 139 -0.47 -8.93 -10.67
CA ALA A 139 0.09 -10.27 -10.90
C ALA A 139 1.41 -10.50 -10.15
N ALA A 140 2.09 -9.43 -9.70
CA ALA A 140 3.36 -9.54 -8.98
C ALA A 140 3.22 -10.36 -7.70
N ALA A 141 4.22 -11.21 -7.42
CA ALA A 141 4.12 -12.21 -6.35
C ALA A 141 3.89 -11.59 -4.96
N TYR A 142 4.56 -10.48 -4.65
CA TYR A 142 4.38 -9.77 -3.37
C TYR A 142 2.98 -9.16 -3.24
N VAL A 143 2.40 -8.63 -4.33
CA VAL A 143 1.03 -8.11 -4.35
C VAL A 143 0.05 -9.24 -4.09
N LYS A 144 0.22 -10.37 -4.78
CA LYS A 144 -0.62 -11.55 -4.59
C LYS A 144 -0.56 -12.10 -3.17
N HIS A 145 0.62 -12.16 -2.56
CA HIS A 145 0.76 -12.56 -1.16
C HIS A 145 0.08 -11.58 -0.21
N LEU A 146 0.26 -10.27 -0.43
CA LEU A 146 -0.40 -9.25 0.39
C LEU A 146 -1.92 -9.33 0.27
N ALA A 147 -2.44 -9.37 -0.95
CA ALA A 147 -3.87 -9.46 -1.22
C ALA A 147 -4.48 -10.72 -0.60
N PHE A 148 -3.87 -11.89 -0.86
CA PHE A 148 -4.37 -13.16 -0.33
C PHE A 148 -4.39 -13.21 1.20
N ASN A 149 -3.33 -12.72 1.86
CA ASN A 149 -3.27 -12.74 3.32
C ASN A 149 -4.27 -11.78 3.96
N MET A 150 -4.57 -10.64 3.33
CA MET A 150 -5.60 -9.70 3.80
C MET A 150 -7.01 -10.27 3.57
N ALA A 151 -7.27 -10.84 2.38
CA ALA A 151 -8.51 -11.54 2.07
C ALA A 151 -8.78 -12.72 3.01
N LYS A 152 -7.75 -13.51 3.30
CA LYS A 152 -7.80 -14.60 4.30
C LYS A 152 -8.06 -14.09 5.73
N ARG A 153 -7.88 -12.80 6.02
CA ARG A 153 -8.23 -12.19 7.31
C ARG A 153 -9.63 -11.58 7.32
N GLY A 154 -10.41 -11.78 6.26
CA GLY A 154 -11.79 -11.28 6.18
C GLY A 154 -11.92 -9.89 5.55
N TRP A 155 -10.88 -9.36 4.90
CA TRP A 155 -10.88 -8.00 4.34
C TRP A 155 -11.01 -8.05 2.82
N ASN A 156 -11.70 -7.08 2.24
CA ASN A 156 -11.74 -6.95 0.78
C ASN A 156 -10.49 -6.22 0.31
N VAL A 157 -9.93 -6.64 -0.83
CA VAL A 157 -8.71 -6.05 -1.38
C VAL A 157 -8.97 -5.57 -2.79
N VAL A 158 -8.49 -4.37 -3.10
CA VAL A 158 -8.44 -3.83 -4.45
C VAL A 158 -7.02 -3.40 -4.77
N VAL A 159 -6.46 -3.95 -5.83
CA VAL A 159 -5.18 -3.47 -6.37
C VAL A 159 -5.49 -2.37 -7.38
N SER A 160 -5.05 -1.16 -7.11
CA SER A 160 -5.14 -0.04 -8.04
C SER A 160 -3.89 -0.03 -8.93
N ASN A 161 -3.98 -0.66 -10.10
CA ASN A 161 -2.85 -0.69 -11.03
C ASN A 161 -2.59 0.70 -11.60
N HIS A 162 -1.32 1.05 -11.80
CA HIS A 162 -0.96 2.29 -12.46
C HIS A 162 -1.42 2.30 -13.93
N ARG A 163 -1.62 3.49 -14.50
CA ARG A 163 -1.97 3.66 -15.92
C ARG A 163 -0.97 2.92 -16.81
N GLY A 164 -1.48 2.15 -17.77
CA GLY A 164 -0.67 1.34 -18.68
C GLY A 164 -0.12 0.03 -18.11
N LEU A 165 -0.40 -0.29 -16.84
CA LEU A 165 -0.02 -1.56 -16.20
C LEU A 165 -1.25 -2.43 -15.93
N GLY A 166 -1.02 -3.69 -15.58
CA GLY A 166 -2.10 -4.66 -15.39
C GLY A 166 -2.77 -5.08 -16.70
N GLY A 167 -2.19 -4.82 -17.87
CA GLY A 167 -2.73 -5.23 -19.16
C GLY A 167 -3.85 -4.33 -19.70
N VAL A 168 -3.92 -3.07 -19.26
CA VAL A 168 -4.73 -2.02 -19.90
C VAL A 168 -3.86 -1.07 -20.70
N SER A 169 -4.39 -0.57 -21.82
CA SER A 169 -3.70 0.41 -22.66
C SER A 169 -3.67 1.79 -22.01
N ILE A 170 -2.69 2.60 -22.38
CA ILE A 170 -2.64 4.02 -22.03
C ILE A 170 -3.56 4.78 -22.98
N THR A 171 -4.55 5.48 -22.42
CA THR A 171 -5.60 6.18 -23.19
C THR A 171 -5.61 7.69 -22.97
N SER A 172 -4.67 8.21 -22.17
CA SER A 172 -4.51 9.63 -21.86
C SER A 172 -3.05 10.04 -21.96
N ASP A 173 -2.79 11.33 -22.15
CA ASP A 173 -1.44 11.89 -22.15
C ASP A 173 -0.78 11.93 -20.75
N CYS A 174 -1.53 11.57 -19.71
CA CYS A 174 -1.05 11.48 -18.34
C CYS A 174 -0.51 10.08 -18.01
N PHE A 175 0.75 10.02 -17.56
CA PHE A 175 1.42 8.82 -17.07
C PHE A 175 1.60 8.88 -15.55
N TYR A 176 1.65 7.71 -14.91
CA TYR A 176 2.02 7.65 -13.50
C TYR A 176 3.50 7.99 -13.31
N ASN A 177 3.81 8.63 -12.19
CA ASN A 177 5.18 8.86 -11.72
C ASN A 177 5.17 8.93 -10.20
N ALA A 178 6.35 8.97 -9.57
CA ALA A 178 6.49 8.94 -8.12
C ALA A 178 5.77 10.09 -7.39
N GLY A 179 5.50 11.20 -8.08
CA GLY A 179 4.78 12.35 -7.56
C GLY A 179 3.31 12.44 -7.98
N TRP A 180 2.81 11.51 -8.80
CA TRP A 180 1.44 11.57 -9.32
C TRP A 180 0.44 11.00 -8.31
N THR A 181 -0.24 11.89 -7.59
CA THR A 181 -1.20 11.54 -6.53
C THR A 181 -2.64 11.52 -6.99
N GLU A 182 -2.93 12.02 -8.20
CA GLU A 182 -4.31 12.20 -8.65
C GLU A 182 -5.02 10.86 -8.86
N ASP A 183 -4.34 9.87 -9.43
CA ASP A 183 -4.93 8.54 -9.68
C ASP A 183 -5.40 7.88 -8.38
N ILE A 184 -4.60 7.94 -7.32
CA ILE A 184 -4.99 7.35 -6.05
C ILE A 184 -6.08 8.16 -5.35
N ARG A 185 -6.04 9.50 -5.48
CA ARG A 185 -7.07 10.40 -4.94
C ARG A 185 -8.43 10.09 -5.53
N VAL A 186 -8.54 10.00 -6.87
CA VAL A 186 -9.81 9.71 -7.53
C VAL A 186 -10.32 8.31 -7.22
N VAL A 187 -9.42 7.31 -7.15
CA VAL A 187 -9.80 5.93 -6.78
C VAL A 187 -10.29 5.85 -5.35
N ILE A 188 -9.60 6.46 -4.38
CA ILE A 188 -10.04 6.47 -2.97
C ILE A 188 -11.40 7.16 -2.83
N ASN A 189 -11.58 8.32 -3.47
CA ASN A 189 -12.84 9.05 -3.43
C ASN A 189 -13.99 8.24 -4.05
N TYR A 190 -13.73 7.59 -5.19
CA TYR A 190 -14.67 6.69 -5.84
C TYR A 190 -15.09 5.54 -4.90
N LEU A 191 -14.12 4.85 -4.30
CA LEU A 191 -14.39 3.72 -3.40
C LEU A 191 -15.13 4.16 -2.14
N HIS A 192 -14.81 5.32 -1.59
CA HIS A 192 -15.51 5.87 -0.43
C HIS A 192 -16.98 6.19 -0.76
N HIS A 193 -17.23 6.72 -1.96
CA HIS A 193 -18.58 7.02 -2.41
C HIS A 193 -19.41 5.76 -2.69
N GLU A 194 -18.81 4.74 -3.29
CA GLU A 194 -19.50 3.47 -3.57
C GLU A 194 -19.73 2.64 -2.31
N TYR A 195 -18.79 2.66 -1.36
CA TYR A 195 -18.82 1.86 -0.13
C TYR A 195 -18.67 2.74 1.12
N PRO A 196 -19.64 3.63 1.42
CA PRO A 196 -19.51 4.64 2.46
C PRO A 196 -19.43 4.08 3.88
N LYS A 197 -19.88 2.83 4.10
CA LYS A 197 -19.84 2.15 5.40
C LYS A 197 -18.61 1.27 5.60
N ALA A 198 -17.84 1.02 4.55
CA ALA A 198 -16.63 0.21 4.60
C ALA A 198 -15.43 1.10 4.96
N PRO A 199 -14.70 0.81 6.06
CA PRO A 199 -13.45 1.51 6.35
C PRO A 199 -12.42 1.27 5.24
N LEU A 200 -11.85 2.35 4.70
CA LEU A 200 -10.81 2.27 3.67
C LEU A 200 -9.43 2.29 4.29
N PHE A 201 -8.57 1.36 3.87
CA PHE A 201 -7.15 1.34 4.20
C PHE A 201 -6.33 1.37 2.93
N ALA A 202 -5.12 1.91 3.00
CA ALA A 202 -4.20 1.96 1.85
C ALA A 202 -2.85 1.32 2.18
N VAL A 203 -2.28 0.57 1.23
CA VAL A 203 -0.93 0.02 1.34
C VAL A 203 -0.17 0.33 0.07
N GLY A 204 0.94 1.05 0.19
CA GLY A 204 1.83 1.35 -0.93
C GLY A 204 3.17 0.62 -0.78
N THR A 205 3.72 0.15 -1.90
CA THR A 205 5.07 -0.44 -1.94
C THR A 205 6.01 0.37 -2.83
N SER A 206 7.24 0.62 -2.39
CA SER A 206 8.26 1.34 -3.18
C SER A 206 7.72 2.67 -3.75
N ILE A 207 7.69 2.87 -5.07
CA ILE A 207 7.10 4.07 -5.69
C ILE A 207 5.63 4.30 -5.30
N GLY A 208 4.85 3.23 -5.13
CA GLY A 208 3.47 3.30 -4.66
C GLY A 208 3.37 3.77 -3.21
N ALA A 209 4.39 3.46 -2.40
CA ALA A 209 4.51 4.00 -1.04
C ALA A 209 4.81 5.50 -1.05
N ASN A 210 5.63 5.97 -2.00
CA ASN A 210 5.92 7.40 -2.16
C ASN A 210 4.68 8.18 -2.61
N ILE A 211 3.96 7.66 -3.62
CA ILE A 211 2.68 8.23 -4.08
C ILE A 211 1.69 8.30 -2.92
N LEU A 212 1.54 7.22 -2.14
CA LEU A 212 0.64 7.17 -1.00
C LEU A 212 0.99 8.22 0.06
N VAL A 213 2.25 8.31 0.48
CA VAL A 213 2.67 9.27 1.51
C VAL A 213 2.50 10.71 1.03
N LYS A 214 2.81 10.99 -0.24
CA LYS A 214 2.57 12.32 -0.83
C LYS A 214 1.08 12.65 -0.86
N TYR A 215 0.22 11.73 -1.28
CA TYR A 215 -1.24 11.90 -1.26
C TYR A 215 -1.74 12.24 0.16
N LEU A 216 -1.30 11.49 1.18
CA LEU A 216 -1.69 11.74 2.57
C LEU A 216 -1.22 13.12 3.06
N GLY A 217 -0.03 13.55 2.65
CA GLY A 217 0.50 14.88 2.98
C GLY A 217 -0.26 16.03 2.31
N GLU A 218 -0.68 15.86 1.05
CA GLU A 218 -1.44 16.86 0.28
C GLU A 218 -2.90 16.98 0.74
N ASP A 219 -3.54 15.84 1.00
CA ASP A 219 -4.96 15.79 1.34
C ASP A 219 -5.19 16.01 2.84
N GLY A 220 -4.26 15.58 3.69
CA GLY A 220 -4.33 15.75 5.15
C GLY A 220 -5.66 15.21 5.71
N GLU A 221 -6.38 16.03 6.47
CA GLU A 221 -7.67 15.67 7.08
C GLU A 221 -8.80 15.44 6.07
N ARG A 222 -8.60 15.75 4.78
CA ARG A 222 -9.61 15.50 3.73
C ARG A 222 -9.57 14.06 3.22
N THR A 223 -8.58 13.26 3.60
CA THR A 223 -8.49 11.87 3.14
C THR A 223 -9.60 10.99 3.73
N HIS A 224 -10.13 10.08 2.92
CA HIS A 224 -11.14 9.12 3.34
C HIS A 224 -10.56 7.80 3.87
N VAL A 225 -9.22 7.68 3.97
CA VAL A 225 -8.59 6.47 4.50
C VAL A 225 -8.54 6.49 6.03
N ALA A 226 -9.00 5.39 6.64
CA ALA A 226 -8.92 5.16 8.08
C ALA A 226 -7.49 4.83 8.54
N GLY A 227 -6.63 4.35 7.64
CA GLY A 227 -5.23 4.07 7.92
C GLY A 227 -4.43 3.71 6.67
N ALA A 228 -3.11 3.88 6.74
CA ALA A 228 -2.24 3.66 5.60
C ALA A 228 -0.90 3.01 6.02
N VAL A 229 -0.32 2.19 5.15
CA VAL A 229 1.00 1.56 5.36
C VAL A 229 1.89 1.81 4.14
N ALA A 230 3.10 2.29 4.37
CA ALA A 230 4.07 2.59 3.32
C ALA A 230 5.30 1.68 3.46
N LEU A 231 5.43 0.71 2.55
CA LEU A 231 6.47 -0.31 2.58
C LEU A 231 7.64 0.08 1.68
N CYS A 232 8.86 0.07 2.23
CA CYS A 232 10.09 0.38 1.50
C CYS A 232 10.04 1.72 0.74
N ASN A 233 9.49 2.75 1.40
CA ASN A 233 9.26 4.07 0.79
C ASN A 233 10.57 4.82 0.50
N PRO A 234 10.88 5.15 -0.78
CA PRO A 234 11.98 6.05 -1.14
C PRO A 234 11.55 7.51 -0.91
N TRP A 235 11.37 7.87 0.36
CA TRP A 235 10.80 9.15 0.81
C TRP A 235 11.61 10.39 0.38
N ASP A 236 12.90 10.20 0.09
CA ASP A 236 13.75 11.19 -0.55
C ASP A 236 14.31 10.56 -1.83
N LEU A 237 13.70 10.87 -2.97
CA LEU A 237 14.12 10.33 -4.26
C LEU A 237 15.52 10.82 -4.66
N MET A 238 15.95 12.00 -4.22
CA MET A 238 17.29 12.52 -4.51
C MET A 238 18.36 11.73 -3.76
N VAL A 239 18.10 11.38 -2.51
CA VAL A 239 19.00 10.53 -1.70
C VAL A 239 18.89 9.07 -2.11
N SER A 240 17.70 8.59 -2.51
CA SER A 240 17.45 7.18 -2.85
C SER A 240 18.08 6.74 -4.19
N VAL A 241 18.39 7.68 -5.09
CA VAL A 241 19.09 7.39 -6.37
C VAL A 241 20.61 7.27 -6.19
N LEU A 242 21.15 7.74 -5.06
CA LEU A 242 22.59 7.79 -4.78
C LEU A 242 23.08 6.65 -3.85
N ALA A 243 22.20 5.73 -3.45
CA ALA A 243 22.50 4.63 -2.52
C ALA A 243 22.71 3.28 -3.22
#